data_AF-A0A2W4ME63-F1
#
_entry.id   AF-A0A2W4ME63-F1
#
_cell.length_a   1.000
_cell.length_b   1.000
_cell.length_c   1.000
_cell.angle_alpha   90.00
_cell.angle_beta   90.00
_cell.angle_gamma   90.00
#
_symmetry.space_group_name_H-M   'P 1'
#
loop_
_entity.id
_entity.type
_entity.pdbx_description
1 polymer ?
#
loop_
_entity_poly.entity_id
_entity_poly.type
_entity_poly.pdbx_seq_one_letter_code
_entity_poly.pdbx_strand_id
1 'polypeptide(L)'
;MLPGARLLTCIVSLAAALAAHSAEPLMEGPAAHAGAEDEPGFFRRLARAAHHQAFVGLTIPAEVMDALVEARADAAIAALGGRAAEGDHDANIALVRLQHWCNRLVSQGDLDPQAQIDRLDAQLPPARVARAAAVLRAQADYRRRAATACRGAQFDFRGIEARLRNAAEEGHPASALELSRFTRDPDRRSAYIQAAVAQHYGPAVHALAVERLSAIQRGESTEDVASIRLLLKQAGRSVSRAKLDLANCMSLGCDGHPADAAGARAFGIDAARDGEAGAFLSMARMPWGRGLSRVQMLAWQYFGDRLNEAGCGGDAYVANAMTLSRTIEALEARQDPETLADARERAETLWRDNGARAMREQGCTP
;
A
#
# COMPACT_ATOMS: atom_id res chain seq x y z
N MET A 1 -18.31 -33.58 12.06
CA MET A 1 -19.35 -33.22 11.06
C MET A 1 -20.28 -32.20 11.66
N LEU A 2 -20.03 -30.92 11.38
CA LEU A 2 -20.87 -29.72 11.55
C LEU A 2 -20.12 -28.58 10.81
N PRO A 3 -20.83 -27.56 10.30
CA PRO A 3 -20.56 -27.01 8.97
C PRO A 3 -19.54 -25.87 8.99
N GLY A 4 -18.47 -26.06 8.23
CA GLY A 4 -17.56 -25.00 7.80
C GLY A 4 -17.91 -24.48 6.40
N ALA A 5 -17.28 -23.36 6.05
CA ALA A 5 -17.25 -22.72 4.73
C ALA A 5 -18.45 -21.85 4.35
N ARG A 6 -18.46 -20.59 4.83
CA ARG A 6 -18.93 -19.42 4.04
C ARG A 6 -18.22 -18.15 4.52
N LEU A 7 -17.12 -17.78 3.86
CA LEU A 7 -16.64 -16.39 3.81
C LEU A 7 -15.57 -16.22 2.72
N LEU A 8 -15.95 -16.57 1.49
CA LEU A 8 -15.27 -16.18 0.26
C LEU A 8 -16.25 -16.44 -0.87
N THR A 9 -17.13 -15.47 -1.12
CA THR A 9 -17.68 -15.03 -2.42
C THR A 9 -18.77 -14.01 -2.09
N CYS A 10 -18.52 -12.72 -2.34
CA CYS A 10 -19.53 -11.68 -2.62
C CYS A 10 -18.79 -10.38 -3.00
N ILE A 11 -18.01 -10.46 -4.08
CA ILE A 11 -17.80 -9.31 -4.96
C ILE A 11 -18.61 -9.66 -6.20
N VAL A 12 -19.40 -8.71 -6.70
CA VAL A 12 -20.46 -8.84 -7.72
C VAL A 12 -21.83 -9.23 -7.16
N SER A 13 -22.61 -8.21 -6.75
CA SER A 13 -24.04 -8.04 -7.09
C SER A 13 -24.64 -6.89 -6.28
N LEU A 14 -24.64 -5.68 -6.85
CA LEU A 14 -25.70 -4.68 -6.62
C LEU A 14 -25.56 -3.57 -7.67
N ALA A 15 -25.76 -3.96 -8.92
CA ALA A 15 -26.08 -3.05 -10.02
C ALA A 15 -27.51 -3.39 -10.46
N ALA A 16 -28.50 -2.71 -9.87
CA ALA A 16 -29.85 -2.50 -10.40
C ALA A 16 -30.74 -1.94 -9.29
N ALA A 17 -30.80 -0.61 -9.18
CA ALA A 17 -31.98 0.18 -8.84
C ALA A 17 -31.52 1.59 -8.46
N LEU A 18 -31.33 2.46 -9.46
CA LEU A 18 -31.40 3.93 -9.35
C LEU A 18 -31.36 4.46 -10.78
N ALA A 19 -32.44 4.21 -11.51
CA ALA A 19 -32.76 4.96 -12.71
C ALA A 19 -33.63 6.16 -12.32
N ALA A 20 -33.30 7.31 -12.90
CA ALA A 20 -34.04 8.56 -12.91
C ALA A 20 -34.12 9.32 -11.57
N HIS A 21 -33.12 10.16 -11.30
CA HIS A 21 -33.36 11.51 -10.79
C HIS A 21 -32.48 12.48 -11.58
N SER A 22 -33.10 13.49 -12.19
CA SER A 22 -32.46 14.57 -12.91
C SER A 22 -31.45 15.26 -12.00
N ALA A 23 -30.16 15.20 -12.35
CA ALA A 23 -29.12 15.90 -11.63
C ALA A 23 -29.17 17.39 -11.97
N GLU A 24 -29.60 18.21 -11.02
CA GLU A 24 -29.13 19.60 -10.94
C GLU A 24 -27.59 19.59 -10.75
N PRO A 25 -26.86 20.61 -11.23
CA PRO A 25 -25.41 20.61 -11.18
C PRO A 25 -24.97 20.62 -9.72
N LEU A 26 -24.46 19.48 -9.25
CA LEU A 26 -23.71 19.37 -8.01
C LEU A 26 -22.57 20.37 -8.09
N MET A 27 -22.60 21.36 -7.20
CA MET A 27 -21.50 22.29 -6.98
C MET A 27 -20.19 21.52 -6.94
N GLU A 28 -19.21 22.01 -7.70
CA GLU A 28 -17.82 21.53 -7.67
C GLU A 28 -17.36 21.44 -6.20
N GLY A 29 -17.30 20.22 -5.67
CA GLY A 29 -16.58 19.92 -4.45
C GLY A 29 -15.13 20.37 -4.62
N PRO A 30 -14.38 20.60 -3.53
CA PRO A 30 -13.06 21.18 -3.62
C PRO A 30 -12.17 20.27 -4.47
N ALA A 31 -11.99 20.67 -5.72
CA ALA A 31 -10.77 20.46 -6.45
C ALA A 31 -9.69 21.14 -5.61
N ALA A 32 -9.18 20.42 -4.61
CA ALA A 32 -7.95 20.79 -3.95
C ALA A 32 -6.99 21.11 -5.08
N HIS A 33 -6.46 22.34 -5.05
CA HIS A 33 -5.49 22.86 -5.99
C HIS A 33 -4.24 21.94 -6.02
N ALA A 34 -4.33 20.79 -6.67
CA ALA A 34 -3.21 20.27 -7.43
C ALA A 34 -3.02 21.36 -8.50
N GLY A 35 -1.94 22.13 -8.38
CA GLY A 35 -1.54 23.03 -9.45
C GLY A 35 -1.55 22.29 -10.77
N ALA A 36 -1.65 23.03 -11.88
CA ALA A 36 -1.53 22.49 -13.22
C ALA A 36 -0.12 21.87 -13.43
N GLU A 37 0.14 20.76 -12.76
CA GLU A 37 1.28 19.93 -12.98
C GLU A 37 1.01 19.13 -14.23
N ASP A 38 2.03 19.13 -15.09
CA ASP A 38 2.06 18.30 -16.28
C ASP A 38 1.86 16.83 -15.86
N GLU A 39 0.98 16.11 -16.55
CA GLU A 39 0.63 14.70 -16.28
C GLU A 39 1.87 13.76 -16.15
N PRO A 40 2.97 13.96 -16.91
CA PRO A 40 4.24 13.26 -16.69
C PRO A 40 4.85 13.50 -15.30
N GLY A 41 4.79 14.72 -14.77
CA GLY A 41 5.29 15.06 -13.44
C GLY A 41 4.51 14.35 -12.34
N PHE A 42 3.18 14.29 -12.48
CA PHE A 42 2.30 13.54 -11.59
C PHE A 42 2.64 12.04 -11.59
N PHE A 43 2.74 11.43 -12.79
CA PHE A 43 3.08 10.01 -12.89
C PHE A 43 4.48 9.70 -12.31
N ARG A 44 5.47 10.59 -12.49
CA ARG A 44 6.80 10.41 -11.88
C ARG A 44 6.73 10.32 -10.36
N ARG A 45 5.90 11.13 -9.70
CA ARG A 45 5.69 11.02 -8.25
C ARG A 45 5.01 9.72 -7.84
N LEU A 46 4.00 9.28 -8.60
CA LEU A 46 3.39 7.96 -8.39
C LEU A 46 4.42 6.84 -8.48
N ALA A 47 5.28 6.85 -9.50
CA ALA A 47 6.35 5.87 -9.64
C ALA A 47 7.34 5.93 -8.46
N ARG A 48 7.70 7.14 -7.99
CA ARG A 48 8.59 7.32 -6.83
C ARG A 48 7.97 6.72 -5.57
N ALA A 49 6.71 7.03 -5.29
CA ALA A 49 5.99 6.52 -4.12
C ALA A 49 5.90 4.97 -4.16
N ALA A 50 5.57 4.40 -5.32
CA ALA A 50 5.50 2.94 -5.49
C ALA A 50 6.85 2.25 -5.22
N HIS A 51 7.96 2.81 -5.73
CA HIS A 51 9.30 2.28 -5.46
C HIS A 51 9.70 2.48 -4.00
N HIS A 52 9.39 3.62 -3.40
CA HIS A 52 9.69 3.87 -1.99
C HIS A 52 8.99 2.83 -1.10
N GLN A 53 7.70 2.60 -1.33
CA GLN A 53 6.91 1.56 -0.65
C GLN A 53 7.52 0.15 -0.85
N ALA A 54 8.02 -0.15 -2.05
CA ALA A 54 8.71 -1.42 -2.32
C ALA A 54 10.04 -1.56 -1.58
N PHE A 55 10.72 -0.47 -1.25
CA PHE A 55 12.02 -0.46 -0.56
C PHE A 55 11.96 -0.03 0.91
N VAL A 56 10.77 0.06 1.51
CA VAL A 56 10.63 0.36 2.96
C VAL A 56 11.56 -0.53 3.79
N GLY A 57 12.26 0.10 4.72
CA GLY A 57 13.25 -0.52 5.60
C GLY A 57 14.67 -0.60 5.03
N LEU A 58 14.91 -0.07 3.83
CA LEU A 58 16.23 -0.05 3.19
C LEU A 58 16.69 1.39 2.93
N THR A 59 18.00 1.60 2.99
CA THR A 59 18.64 2.85 2.61
C THR A 59 18.98 2.82 1.12
N ILE A 60 18.08 3.32 0.28
CA ILE A 60 18.26 3.33 -1.17
C ILE A 60 18.84 4.68 -1.63
N PRO A 61 19.89 4.67 -2.47
CA PRO A 61 20.44 5.91 -3.02
C PRO A 61 19.43 6.65 -3.91
N ALA A 62 19.49 7.98 -3.90
CA ALA A 62 18.57 8.81 -4.69
C ALA A 62 18.68 8.52 -6.19
N GLU A 63 19.90 8.29 -6.69
CA GLU A 63 20.17 7.97 -8.09
C GLU A 63 19.53 6.65 -8.55
N VAL A 64 19.38 5.68 -7.64
CA VAL A 64 18.67 4.41 -7.90
C VAL A 64 17.18 4.69 -8.04
N MET A 65 16.62 5.47 -7.10
CA MET A 65 15.20 5.86 -7.16
C MET A 65 14.88 6.65 -8.42
N ASP A 66 15.75 7.59 -8.82
CA ASP A 66 15.58 8.40 -10.02
C ASP A 66 15.65 7.55 -11.30
N ALA A 67 16.61 6.62 -11.37
CA ALA A 67 16.69 5.66 -12.48
C ALA A 67 15.42 4.80 -12.59
N LEU A 68 14.90 4.31 -11.46
CA LEU A 68 13.67 3.52 -11.44
C LEU A 68 12.44 4.33 -11.86
N VAL A 69 12.28 5.57 -11.38
CA VAL A 69 11.21 6.49 -11.80
C VAL A 69 11.25 6.75 -13.31
N GLU A 70 12.44 6.76 -13.90
CA GLU A 70 12.65 6.97 -15.33
C GLU A 70 12.54 5.68 -16.17
N ALA A 71 12.15 4.56 -15.55
CA ALA A 71 12.08 3.23 -16.16
C ALA A 71 13.44 2.66 -16.62
N ARG A 72 14.55 3.16 -16.05
CA ARG A 72 15.93 2.72 -16.30
C ARG A 72 16.35 1.65 -15.29
N ALA A 73 15.66 0.52 -15.31
CA ALA A 73 15.88 -0.58 -14.38
C ALA A 73 17.31 -1.14 -14.46
N ASP A 74 17.88 -1.19 -15.67
CA ASP A 74 19.26 -1.56 -15.97
C ASP A 74 20.28 -0.69 -15.22
N ALA A 75 20.10 0.63 -15.26
CA ALA A 75 20.96 1.57 -14.54
C ALA A 75 20.86 1.42 -13.02
N ALA A 76 19.63 1.25 -12.51
CA ALA A 76 19.39 0.99 -11.09
C ALA A 76 20.06 -0.31 -10.63
N ILE A 77 19.94 -1.38 -11.41
CA ILE A 77 20.54 -2.70 -11.13
C ILE A 77 22.07 -2.61 -11.17
N ALA A 78 22.65 -1.90 -12.14
CA ALA A 78 24.10 -1.71 -12.21
C ALA A 78 24.63 -0.94 -10.98
N ALA A 79 23.96 0.16 -10.60
CA ALA A 79 24.35 0.96 -9.43
C ALA A 79 24.27 0.15 -8.12
N LEU A 80 23.17 -0.57 -7.92
CA LEU A 80 23.01 -1.45 -6.75
C LEU A 80 23.97 -2.63 -6.79
N GLY A 81 24.28 -3.17 -7.98
CA GLY A 81 25.25 -4.25 -8.19
C GLY A 81 26.65 -3.87 -7.72
N GLY A 82 27.12 -2.67 -8.08
CA GLY A 82 28.40 -2.14 -7.61
C GLY A 82 28.46 -2.03 -6.09
N ARG A 83 27.45 -1.39 -5.48
CA ARG A 83 27.37 -1.24 -4.01
C ARG A 83 27.27 -2.58 -3.28
N ALA A 84 26.46 -3.50 -3.79
CA ALA A 84 26.33 -4.84 -3.21
C ALA A 84 27.66 -5.62 -3.26
N ALA A 85 28.45 -5.46 -4.32
CA ALA A 85 29.78 -6.05 -4.43
C ALA A 85 30.79 -5.43 -3.44
N GLU A 86 30.58 -4.17 -3.05
CA GLU A 86 31.35 -3.46 -2.01
C GLU A 86 30.89 -3.78 -0.57
N GLY A 87 29.88 -4.65 -0.40
CA GLY A 87 29.39 -5.08 0.90
C GLY A 87 28.14 -4.36 1.40
N ASP A 88 27.49 -3.53 0.59
CA ASP A 88 26.23 -2.87 0.95
C ASP A 88 25.07 -3.89 0.96
N HIS A 89 24.63 -4.27 2.17
CA HIS A 89 23.55 -5.24 2.36
C HIS A 89 22.19 -4.73 1.88
N ASP A 90 21.89 -3.43 2.07
CA ASP A 90 20.64 -2.83 1.62
C ASP A 90 20.57 -2.82 0.10
N ALA A 91 21.70 -2.55 -0.57
CA ALA A 91 21.78 -2.66 -2.01
C ALA A 91 21.57 -4.09 -2.50
N ASN A 92 22.13 -5.09 -1.80
CA ASN A 92 21.93 -6.50 -2.16
C ASN A 92 20.46 -6.93 -1.98
N ILE A 93 19.79 -6.46 -0.93
CA ILE A 93 18.35 -6.68 -0.72
C ILE A 93 17.51 -5.94 -1.78
N ALA A 94 17.89 -4.72 -2.16
CA ALA A 94 17.21 -3.97 -3.20
C ALA A 94 17.28 -4.69 -4.56
N LEU A 95 18.42 -5.30 -4.91
CA LEU A 95 18.57 -6.13 -6.11
C LEU A 95 17.59 -7.30 -6.13
N VAL A 96 17.42 -7.97 -4.99
CA VAL A 96 16.47 -9.06 -4.81
C VAL A 96 15.03 -8.58 -5.09
N ARG A 97 14.63 -7.45 -4.50
CA ARG A 97 13.29 -6.89 -4.71
C ARG A 97 13.08 -6.44 -6.15
N LEU A 98 14.11 -5.84 -6.78
CA LEU A 98 14.10 -5.46 -8.20
C LEU A 98 14.01 -6.66 -9.13
N GLN A 99 14.69 -7.77 -8.82
CA GLN A 99 14.57 -9.01 -9.56
C GLN A 99 13.11 -9.48 -9.57
N HIS A 100 12.45 -9.54 -8.40
CA HIS A 100 11.04 -9.93 -8.34
C HIS A 100 10.13 -8.96 -9.08
N TRP A 101 10.39 -7.66 -8.99
CA TRP A 101 9.66 -6.65 -9.74
C TRP A 101 9.83 -6.82 -11.25
N CYS A 102 11.06 -6.99 -11.75
CA CYS A 102 11.35 -7.25 -13.15
C CYS A 102 10.70 -8.54 -13.65
N ASN A 103 10.77 -9.62 -12.88
CA ASN A 103 10.13 -10.90 -13.22
C ASN A 103 8.61 -10.75 -13.34
N ARG A 104 7.95 -10.07 -12.40
CA ARG A 104 6.52 -9.76 -12.49
C ARG A 104 6.21 -8.89 -13.71
N LEU A 105 7.02 -7.86 -13.96
CA LEU A 105 6.79 -6.93 -15.05
C LEU A 105 6.88 -7.61 -16.42
N VAL A 106 7.89 -8.47 -16.61
CA VAL A 106 8.09 -9.21 -17.86
C VAL A 106 7.05 -10.33 -18.04
N SER A 107 6.61 -10.97 -16.94
CA SER A 107 5.60 -12.04 -17.01
C SER A 107 4.16 -11.56 -17.16
N GLN A 108 3.83 -10.36 -16.69
CA GLN A 108 2.44 -9.88 -16.65
C GLN A 108 1.86 -9.46 -18.01
N GLY A 109 2.62 -9.53 -19.11
CA GLY A 109 2.17 -9.08 -20.42
C GLY A 109 1.80 -7.60 -20.46
N ASP A 110 1.46 -7.12 -21.65
CA ASP A 110 0.95 -5.76 -21.82
C ASP A 110 -0.53 -5.74 -21.44
N LEU A 111 -0.87 -4.93 -20.44
CA LEU A 111 -2.26 -4.62 -20.14
C LEU A 111 -2.78 -3.65 -21.19
N ASP A 112 -3.98 -3.89 -21.71
CA ASP A 112 -4.66 -2.92 -22.58
C ASP A 112 -5.09 -1.70 -21.76
N PRO A 113 -4.43 -0.52 -21.92
CA PRO A 113 -4.79 0.66 -21.18
C PRO A 113 -6.16 1.19 -21.63
N GLN A 114 -6.55 1.01 -22.90
CA GLN A 114 -7.83 1.53 -23.40
C GLN A 114 -9.00 0.77 -22.78
N ALA A 115 -8.91 -0.56 -22.72
CA ALA A 115 -9.93 -1.38 -22.05
C ALA A 115 -10.09 -1.06 -20.55
N GLN A 116 -9.06 -0.51 -19.89
CA GLN A 116 -9.16 -0.03 -18.51
C GLN A 116 -9.76 1.38 -18.44
N ILE A 117 -9.39 2.27 -19.37
CA ILE A 117 -9.93 3.63 -19.49
C ILE A 117 -11.43 3.59 -19.74
N ASP A 118 -11.90 2.73 -20.64
CA ASP A 118 -13.32 2.59 -20.98
C ASP A 118 -14.19 2.20 -19.78
N ARG A 119 -13.59 1.63 -18.72
CA ARG A 119 -14.29 1.28 -17.47
C ARG A 119 -14.32 2.42 -16.47
N LEU A 120 -13.62 3.54 -16.68
CA LEU A 120 -13.50 4.63 -15.71
C LEU A 120 -14.75 5.51 -15.66
N ASP A 121 -15.40 5.76 -16.80
CA ASP A 121 -16.56 6.67 -16.91
C ASP A 121 -17.71 6.27 -15.97
N ALA A 122 -17.91 4.97 -15.76
CA ALA A 122 -18.94 4.44 -14.87
C ALA A 122 -18.55 4.49 -13.37
N GLN A 123 -17.33 4.93 -13.04
CA GLN A 123 -16.74 4.73 -11.71
C GLN A 123 -16.11 5.99 -11.12
N LEU A 124 -15.88 7.04 -11.92
CA LEU A 124 -15.24 8.28 -11.51
C LEU A 124 -15.99 9.50 -12.05
N PRO A 125 -15.96 10.64 -11.32
CA PRO A 125 -16.38 11.93 -11.86
C PRO A 125 -15.55 12.33 -13.10
N PRO A 126 -16.12 13.09 -14.07
CA PRO A 126 -15.45 13.40 -15.34
C PRO A 126 -14.05 14.00 -15.20
N ALA A 127 -13.85 14.94 -14.26
CA ALA A 127 -12.55 15.56 -14.03
C ALA A 127 -11.47 14.55 -13.59
N ARG A 128 -11.86 13.49 -12.87
CA ARG A 128 -10.95 12.43 -12.40
C ARG A 128 -10.73 11.34 -13.45
N VAL A 129 -11.71 11.10 -14.32
CA VAL A 129 -11.55 10.17 -15.46
C VAL A 129 -10.37 10.60 -16.32
N ALA A 130 -10.28 11.89 -16.67
CA ALA A 130 -9.22 12.39 -17.54
C ALA A 130 -7.82 12.13 -16.96
N ARG A 131 -7.62 12.44 -15.68
CA ARG A 131 -6.36 12.18 -14.96
C ARG A 131 -6.07 10.69 -14.82
N ALA A 132 -7.03 9.89 -14.37
CA ALA A 132 -6.86 8.44 -14.25
C ALA A 132 -6.53 7.80 -15.61
N ALA A 133 -7.13 8.28 -16.71
CA ALA A 133 -6.80 7.85 -18.05
C ALA A 133 -5.39 8.26 -18.48
N ALA A 134 -4.96 9.48 -18.16
CA ALA A 134 -3.58 9.92 -18.39
C ALA A 134 -2.57 9.06 -17.61
N VAL A 135 -2.84 8.74 -16.35
CA VAL A 135 -2.02 7.84 -15.52
C VAL A 135 -1.96 6.44 -16.13
N LEU A 136 -3.08 5.85 -16.57
CA LEU A 136 -3.08 4.52 -17.19
C LEU A 136 -2.23 4.48 -18.46
N ARG A 137 -2.29 5.52 -19.30
CA ARG A 137 -1.43 5.63 -20.50
C ARG A 137 0.04 5.76 -20.13
N ALA A 138 0.37 6.67 -19.21
CA ALA A 138 1.73 6.88 -18.72
C ALA A 138 2.30 5.61 -18.07
N GLN A 139 1.47 4.89 -17.31
CA GLN A 139 1.84 3.61 -16.69
C GLN A 139 2.12 2.53 -17.74
N ALA A 140 1.29 2.42 -18.78
CA ALA A 140 1.52 1.47 -19.87
C ALA A 140 2.85 1.75 -20.58
N ASP A 141 3.13 3.01 -20.91
CA ASP A 141 4.39 3.43 -21.53
C ASP A 141 5.59 3.20 -20.63
N TYR A 142 5.47 3.54 -19.34
CA TYR A 142 6.48 3.28 -18.33
C TYR A 142 6.76 1.77 -18.21
N ARG A 143 5.72 0.93 -18.09
CA ARG A 143 5.86 -0.53 -17.97
C ARG A 143 6.56 -1.13 -19.18
N ARG A 144 6.24 -0.67 -20.40
CA ARG A 144 6.90 -1.12 -21.64
C ARG A 144 8.40 -0.80 -21.65
N ARG A 145 8.78 0.43 -21.26
CA ARG A 145 10.18 0.85 -21.14
C ARG A 145 10.91 0.08 -20.04
N ALA A 146 10.30 -0.02 -18.87
CA ALA A 146 10.85 -0.74 -17.73
C ALA A 146 11.02 -2.24 -18.03
N ALA A 147 10.06 -2.88 -18.72
CA ALA A 147 10.16 -4.28 -19.12
C ALA A 147 11.33 -4.49 -20.10
N THR A 148 11.56 -3.54 -21.00
CA THR A 148 12.70 -3.56 -21.93
C THR A 148 14.01 -3.43 -21.17
N ALA A 149 14.12 -2.49 -20.24
CA ALA A 149 15.28 -2.34 -19.37
C ALA A 149 15.53 -3.59 -18.50
N CYS A 150 14.48 -4.16 -17.90
CA CYS A 150 14.57 -5.40 -17.12
C CYS A 150 15.05 -6.60 -17.95
N ARG A 151 14.66 -6.71 -19.22
CA ARG A 151 15.15 -7.76 -20.12
C ARG A 151 16.63 -7.60 -20.48
N GLY A 152 17.11 -6.36 -20.55
CA GLY A 152 18.52 -6.05 -20.81
C GLY A 152 19.42 -6.12 -19.58
N ALA A 153 18.83 -6.07 -18.38
CA ALA A 153 19.58 -6.07 -17.13
C ALA A 153 20.22 -7.43 -16.83
N GLN A 154 21.47 -7.39 -16.34
CA GLN A 154 22.20 -8.58 -15.93
C GLN A 154 22.15 -8.70 -14.40
N PHE A 155 21.52 -9.77 -13.91
CA PHE A 155 21.50 -10.10 -12.49
C PHE A 155 22.53 -11.19 -12.18
N ASP A 156 23.41 -10.92 -11.22
CA ASP A 156 24.28 -11.94 -10.62
C ASP A 156 23.50 -12.72 -9.55
N PHE A 157 22.61 -13.62 -9.99
CA PHE A 157 21.72 -14.35 -9.07
C PHE A 157 22.49 -15.12 -7.99
N ARG A 158 23.58 -15.78 -8.39
CA ARG A 158 24.39 -16.60 -7.47
C ARG A 158 25.10 -15.73 -6.45
N GLY A 159 25.71 -14.63 -6.86
CA GLY A 159 26.37 -13.73 -5.93
C GLY A 159 25.38 -12.98 -5.04
N ILE A 160 24.21 -12.58 -5.55
CA ILE A 160 23.15 -11.96 -4.74
C ILE A 160 22.70 -12.91 -3.63
N GLU A 161 22.38 -14.16 -3.97
CA GLU A 161 21.96 -15.17 -3.00
C GLU A 161 23.07 -15.50 -2.00
N ALA A 162 24.32 -15.65 -2.46
CA ALA A 162 25.46 -15.91 -1.59
C ALA A 162 25.69 -14.76 -0.59
N ARG A 163 25.68 -13.51 -1.04
CA ARG A 163 25.80 -12.33 -0.17
C ARG A 163 24.63 -12.23 0.81
N LEU A 164 23.40 -12.56 0.37
CA LEU A 164 22.22 -12.54 1.23
C LEU A 164 22.32 -13.61 2.33
N ARG A 165 22.78 -14.82 1.98
CA ARG A 165 23.00 -15.91 2.91
C ARG A 165 24.10 -15.58 3.91
N ASN A 166 25.27 -15.13 3.45
CA ASN A 166 26.37 -14.75 4.33
C ASN A 166 25.94 -13.66 5.31
N ALA A 167 25.28 -12.60 4.82
CA ALA A 167 24.79 -11.54 5.69
C ALA A 167 23.73 -12.05 6.69
N ALA A 168 22.84 -12.95 6.29
CA ALA A 168 21.87 -13.55 7.20
C ALA A 168 22.54 -14.41 8.29
N GLU A 169 23.58 -15.17 7.92
CA GLU A 169 24.40 -15.97 8.85
C GLU A 169 25.21 -15.10 9.82
N GLU A 170 25.66 -13.92 9.37
CA GLU A 170 26.28 -12.88 10.20
C GLU A 170 25.26 -12.12 11.09
N GLY A 171 23.97 -12.45 10.97
CA GLY A 171 22.92 -11.84 11.76
C GLY A 171 22.42 -10.51 11.19
N HIS A 172 22.45 -10.27 9.88
CA HIS A 172 21.77 -9.13 9.28
C HIS A 172 20.26 -9.41 9.13
N PRO A 173 19.37 -8.76 9.91
CA PRO A 173 17.98 -9.20 10.02
C PRO A 173 17.16 -8.93 8.76
N ALA A 174 17.47 -7.86 8.02
CA ALA A 174 16.82 -7.59 6.74
C ALA A 174 17.20 -8.64 5.68
N SER A 175 18.45 -9.12 5.71
CA SER A 175 18.91 -10.18 4.80
C SER A 175 18.25 -11.52 5.12
N ALA A 176 18.14 -11.86 6.41
CA ALA A 176 17.43 -13.06 6.87
C ALA A 176 15.95 -13.03 6.44
N LEU A 177 15.26 -11.90 6.63
CA LEU A 177 13.87 -11.77 6.19
C LEU A 177 13.71 -11.98 4.68
N GLU A 178 14.58 -11.40 3.86
CA GLU A 178 14.49 -11.60 2.40
C GLU A 178 14.82 -13.02 1.99
N LEU A 179 15.83 -13.65 2.62
CA LEU A 179 16.18 -15.04 2.37
C LEU A 179 15.04 -16.01 2.72
N SER A 180 14.24 -15.70 3.74
CA SER A 180 13.05 -16.47 4.09
C SER A 180 12.08 -16.62 2.90
N ARG A 181 11.98 -15.61 2.03
CA ARG A 181 11.08 -15.60 0.87
C ARG A 181 11.56 -16.51 -0.27
N PHE A 182 12.87 -16.80 -0.32
CA PHE A 182 13.48 -17.77 -1.26
C PHE A 182 13.45 -19.20 -0.75
N THR A 183 13.28 -19.35 0.56
CA THR A 183 13.40 -20.64 1.22
C THR A 183 12.09 -21.41 1.06
N ARG A 184 12.12 -22.51 0.31
CA ARG A 184 10.97 -23.40 0.11
C ARG A 184 10.66 -24.25 1.33
N ASP A 185 11.69 -24.60 2.09
CA ASP A 185 11.59 -25.33 3.34
C ASP A 185 10.91 -24.44 4.40
N PRO A 186 9.72 -24.82 4.90
CA PRO A 186 8.97 -24.01 5.86
C PRO A 186 9.70 -23.83 7.19
N ASP A 187 10.46 -24.82 7.65
CA ASP A 187 11.16 -24.76 8.93
C ASP A 187 12.33 -23.78 8.84
N ARG A 188 13.10 -23.85 7.76
CA ARG A 188 14.18 -22.88 7.51
C ARG A 188 13.65 -21.48 7.29
N ARG A 189 12.52 -21.33 6.58
CA ARG A 189 11.86 -20.03 6.41
C ARG A 189 11.49 -19.44 7.78
N SER A 190 10.83 -20.22 8.63
CA SER A 190 10.45 -19.82 9.98
C SER A 190 11.68 -19.44 10.81
N ALA A 191 12.76 -20.21 10.74
CA ALA A 191 14.02 -19.91 11.44
C ALA A 191 14.62 -18.56 11.03
N TYR A 192 14.65 -18.24 9.72
CA TYR A 192 15.14 -16.93 9.26
C TYR A 192 14.27 -15.77 9.73
N ILE A 193 12.94 -15.92 9.70
CA ILE A 193 12.02 -14.90 10.20
C ILE A 193 12.24 -14.72 11.71
N GLN A 194 12.32 -15.80 12.48
CA GLN A 194 12.56 -15.73 13.93
C GLN A 194 13.90 -15.08 14.26
N ALA A 195 14.96 -15.39 13.51
CA ALA A 195 16.27 -14.74 13.69
C ALA A 195 16.22 -13.23 13.46
N ALA A 196 15.45 -12.77 12.46
CA ALA A 196 15.24 -11.34 12.22
C ALA A 196 14.36 -10.69 13.29
N VAL A 197 13.33 -11.41 13.79
CA VAL A 197 12.45 -10.96 14.89
C VAL A 197 13.22 -10.81 16.20
N ALA A 198 14.17 -11.71 16.47
CA ALA A 198 15.04 -11.63 17.66
C ALA A 198 15.88 -10.34 17.71
N GLN A 199 16.08 -9.70 16.56
CA GLN A 199 16.76 -8.40 16.44
C GLN A 199 15.80 -7.21 16.35
N HIS A 200 14.53 -7.43 16.65
CA HIS A 200 13.48 -6.41 16.62
C HIS A 200 13.30 -5.73 15.26
N TYR A 201 13.64 -6.41 14.16
CA TYR A 201 13.47 -5.86 12.82
C TYR A 201 11.98 -5.81 12.46
N GLY A 202 11.41 -4.60 12.50
CA GLY A 202 9.96 -4.35 12.36
C GLY A 202 9.28 -5.09 11.19
N PRO A 203 9.83 -5.06 9.96
CA PRO A 203 9.28 -5.83 8.84
C PRO A 203 9.22 -7.35 9.07
N ALA A 204 10.19 -7.93 9.78
CA ALA A 204 10.15 -9.36 10.13
C ALA A 204 9.13 -9.66 11.23
N VAL A 205 8.99 -8.75 12.21
CA VAL A 205 7.95 -8.84 13.25
C VAL A 205 6.56 -8.79 12.61
N HIS A 206 6.35 -7.91 11.62
CA HIS A 206 5.11 -7.86 10.84
C HIS A 206 4.88 -9.14 10.04
N ALA A 207 5.89 -9.62 9.33
CA ALA A 207 5.80 -10.84 8.53
C ALA A 207 5.43 -12.06 9.39
N LEU A 208 6.06 -12.22 10.56
CA LEU A 208 5.72 -13.30 11.51
C LEU A 208 4.26 -13.20 11.98
N ALA A 209 3.78 -12.00 12.29
CA ALA A 209 2.40 -11.80 12.71
C ALA A 209 1.39 -12.19 11.62
N VAL A 210 1.67 -11.81 10.36
CA VAL A 210 0.84 -12.15 9.20
C VAL A 210 0.86 -13.65 8.92
N GLU A 211 2.03 -14.29 9.03
CA GLU A 211 2.16 -15.74 8.86
C GLU A 211 1.32 -16.50 9.89
N ARG A 212 1.43 -16.13 11.17
CA ARG A 212 0.64 -16.72 12.26
C ARG A 212 -0.86 -16.52 12.04
N LEU A 213 -1.29 -15.31 11.68
CA LEU A 213 -2.69 -15.01 11.39
C LEU A 213 -3.21 -15.88 10.23
N SER A 214 -2.41 -16.03 9.17
CA SER A 214 -2.79 -16.82 8.00
C SER A 214 -2.89 -18.31 8.32
N ALA A 215 -1.98 -18.85 9.14
CA ALA A 215 -2.03 -20.24 9.59
C ALA A 215 -3.31 -20.54 10.38
N ILE A 216 -3.71 -19.63 11.28
CA ILE A 216 -4.97 -19.75 12.03
C ILE A 216 -6.17 -19.72 11.09
N GLN A 217 -6.20 -18.79 10.13
CA GLN A 217 -7.30 -18.69 9.17
C GLN A 217 -7.44 -19.92 8.28
N ARG A 218 -6.34 -20.63 8.00
CA ARG A 218 -6.34 -21.91 7.29
C ARG A 218 -6.62 -23.12 8.18
N GLY A 219 -6.73 -22.93 9.49
CA GLY A 219 -6.91 -24.02 10.46
C GLY A 219 -5.67 -24.90 10.63
N GLU A 220 -4.49 -24.39 10.28
CA GLU A 220 -3.22 -25.12 10.32
C GLU A 220 -2.54 -25.06 11.68
N SER A 221 -2.82 -24.04 12.50
CA SER A 221 -2.26 -23.91 13.84
C SER A 221 -3.15 -23.09 14.77
N THR A 222 -3.11 -23.42 16.06
CA THR A 222 -3.62 -22.62 17.17
C THR A 222 -2.53 -22.26 18.18
N GLU A 223 -1.26 -22.52 17.85
CA GLU A 223 -0.13 -22.17 18.69
C GLU A 223 0.20 -20.68 18.57
N ASP A 224 0.63 -20.08 19.68
CA ASP A 224 1.03 -18.67 19.78
C ASP A 224 0.01 -17.66 19.26
N VAL A 225 -1.25 -18.06 19.16
CA VAL A 225 -2.38 -17.26 18.70
C VAL A 225 -2.35 -15.90 19.42
N ALA A 226 -2.26 -15.90 20.75
CA ALA A 226 -2.22 -14.72 21.64
C ALA A 226 -1.06 -13.71 21.38
N SER A 227 -0.07 -14.07 20.57
CA SER A 227 1.08 -13.20 20.27
C SER A 227 0.83 -12.23 19.10
N ILE A 228 -0.19 -12.47 18.26
CA ILE A 228 -0.34 -11.73 16.99
C ILE A 228 -0.53 -10.24 17.23
N ARG A 229 -1.42 -9.83 18.14
CA ARG A 229 -1.59 -8.40 18.46
C ARG A 229 -0.31 -7.79 19.03
N LEU A 230 0.45 -8.55 19.84
CA LEU A 230 1.71 -8.07 20.40
C LEU A 230 2.74 -7.81 19.29
N LEU A 231 2.90 -8.75 18.36
CA LEU A 231 3.80 -8.62 17.22
C LEU A 231 3.37 -7.45 16.31
N LEU A 232 2.08 -7.34 15.97
CA LEU A 232 1.58 -6.22 15.16
C LEU A 232 1.80 -4.87 15.86
N LYS A 233 1.62 -4.81 17.18
CA LYS A 233 1.89 -3.60 17.98
C LYS A 233 3.37 -3.24 17.99
N GLN A 234 4.26 -4.22 18.08
CA GLN A 234 5.71 -4.01 18.02
C GLN A 234 6.13 -3.53 16.63
N ALA A 235 5.69 -4.20 15.57
CA ALA A 235 5.98 -3.84 14.19
C ALA A 235 5.39 -2.48 13.80
N GLY A 236 4.23 -2.12 14.35
CA GLY A 236 3.57 -0.83 14.14
C GLY A 236 4.42 0.38 14.51
N ARG A 237 5.54 0.22 15.23
CA ARG A 237 6.47 1.33 15.50
C ARG A 237 7.24 1.79 14.27
N SER A 238 7.43 0.93 13.28
CA SER A 238 8.20 1.22 12.07
C SER A 238 7.51 0.79 10.77
N VAL A 239 6.36 0.11 10.86
CA VAL A 239 5.57 -0.34 9.71
C VAL A 239 4.13 0.16 9.87
N SER A 240 3.74 1.21 9.15
CA SER A 240 2.39 1.77 9.22
C SER A 240 1.31 0.75 8.86
N ARG A 241 1.61 -0.15 7.93
CA ARG A 241 0.71 -1.27 7.60
C ARG A 241 0.42 -2.18 8.80
N ALA A 242 1.39 -2.42 9.67
CA ALA A 242 1.18 -3.22 10.87
C ALA A 242 0.22 -2.55 11.87
N LYS A 243 0.17 -1.20 11.92
CA LYS A 243 -0.83 -0.47 12.71
C LYS A 243 -2.24 -0.71 12.18
N LEU A 244 -2.42 -0.68 10.85
CA LEU A 244 -3.70 -0.99 10.22
C LEU A 244 -4.11 -2.44 10.45
N ASP A 245 -3.19 -3.38 10.23
CA ASP A 245 -3.47 -4.80 10.45
C ASP A 245 -3.81 -5.05 11.92
N LEU A 246 -3.15 -4.40 12.88
CA LEU A 246 -3.52 -4.44 14.31
C LEU A 246 -4.95 -3.95 14.55
N ALA A 247 -5.32 -2.80 13.97
CA ALA A 247 -6.67 -2.26 14.10
C ALA A 247 -7.73 -3.23 13.55
N ASN A 248 -7.47 -3.81 12.39
CA ASN A 248 -8.37 -4.77 11.75
C ASN A 248 -8.49 -6.07 12.57
N CYS A 249 -7.34 -6.58 13.04
CA CYS A 249 -7.22 -7.75 13.91
C CYS A 249 -8.05 -7.55 15.19
N MET A 250 -7.82 -6.45 15.91
CA MET A 250 -8.55 -6.11 17.14
C MET A 250 -10.05 -5.95 16.88
N SER A 251 -10.44 -5.29 15.80
CA SER A 251 -11.85 -4.99 15.54
C SER A 251 -12.70 -6.18 15.14
N LEU A 252 -12.09 -7.23 14.57
CA LEU A 252 -12.80 -8.45 14.20
C LEU A 252 -12.70 -9.53 15.28
N GLY A 253 -11.78 -9.36 16.23
CA GLY A 253 -11.31 -10.46 17.05
C GLY A 253 -10.33 -11.28 16.23
N CYS A 254 -9.08 -11.24 16.64
CA CYS A 254 -8.05 -12.16 16.19
C CYS A 254 -7.48 -12.80 17.45
N ASP A 255 -6.47 -13.65 17.31
CA ASP A 255 -5.70 -14.14 18.45
C ASP A 255 -6.45 -14.69 19.68
N GLY A 256 -7.66 -15.22 19.50
CA GLY A 256 -8.49 -15.71 20.59
C GLY A 256 -9.03 -14.60 21.51
N HIS A 257 -8.73 -13.34 21.22
CA HIS A 257 -9.32 -12.20 21.90
C HIS A 257 -10.68 -11.82 21.28
N PRO A 258 -11.65 -11.38 22.10
CA PRO A 258 -12.90 -10.86 21.59
C PRO A 258 -12.66 -9.59 20.76
N ALA A 259 -13.56 -9.33 19.83
CA ALA A 259 -13.54 -8.10 19.03
C ALA A 259 -13.60 -6.84 19.93
N ASP A 260 -12.66 -5.94 19.72
CA ASP A 260 -12.53 -4.65 20.40
C ASP A 260 -12.38 -3.52 19.37
N ALA A 261 -13.51 -3.13 18.78
CA ALA A 261 -13.56 -2.04 17.80
C ALA A 261 -13.22 -0.68 18.41
N ALA A 262 -13.51 -0.46 19.70
CA ALA A 262 -13.26 0.80 20.37
C ALA A 262 -11.75 1.02 20.58
N GLY A 263 -11.04 0.01 21.12
CA GLY A 263 -9.59 0.04 21.27
C GLY A 263 -8.84 0.03 19.93
N ALA A 264 -9.38 -0.65 18.91
CA ALA A 264 -8.78 -0.71 17.58
C ALA A 264 -8.69 0.67 16.88
N ARG A 265 -9.62 1.58 17.18
CA ARG A 265 -9.75 2.87 16.47
C ARG A 265 -8.46 3.70 16.52
N ALA A 266 -7.79 3.74 17.66
CA ALA A 266 -6.58 4.55 17.81
C ALA A 266 -5.47 4.12 16.84
N PHE A 267 -5.30 2.80 16.64
CA PHE A 267 -4.31 2.26 15.71
C PHE A 267 -4.69 2.51 14.24
N GLY A 268 -5.98 2.37 13.90
CA GLY A 268 -6.47 2.66 12.55
C GLY A 268 -6.30 4.15 12.18
N ILE A 269 -6.58 5.06 13.13
CA ILE A 269 -6.34 6.49 12.96
C ILE A 269 -4.85 6.80 12.85
N ASP A 270 -3.99 6.19 13.65
CA ASP A 270 -2.54 6.44 13.56
C ASP A 270 -1.96 5.93 12.23
N ALA A 271 -2.45 4.80 11.71
CA ALA A 271 -2.12 4.36 10.34
C ALA A 271 -2.57 5.37 9.27
N ALA A 272 -3.77 5.93 9.42
CA ALA A 272 -4.29 6.96 8.51
C ALA A 272 -3.45 8.26 8.56
N ARG A 273 -2.93 8.64 9.74
CA ARG A 273 -1.99 9.78 9.89
C ARG A 273 -0.66 9.56 9.18
N ASP A 274 -0.22 8.31 9.06
CA ASP A 274 0.96 7.93 8.25
C ASP A 274 0.65 7.86 6.75
N GLY A 275 -0.60 8.07 6.34
CA GLY A 275 -1.00 7.98 4.94
C GLY A 275 -1.16 6.55 4.41
N GLU A 276 -1.24 5.53 5.29
CA GLU A 276 -1.50 4.14 4.85
C GLU A 276 -2.85 4.07 4.11
N ALA A 277 -2.80 3.88 2.78
CA ALA A 277 -3.98 3.94 1.92
C ALA A 277 -5.09 2.97 2.36
N GLY A 278 -4.69 1.78 2.83
CA GLY A 278 -5.64 0.79 3.35
C GLY A 278 -6.42 1.25 4.58
N ALA A 279 -5.91 2.24 5.33
CA ALA A 279 -6.55 2.74 6.55
C ALA A 279 -7.80 3.55 6.23
N PHE A 280 -7.79 4.39 5.19
CA PHE A 280 -8.96 5.16 4.77
C PHE A 280 -10.10 4.23 4.32
N LEU A 281 -9.76 3.21 3.53
CA LEU A 281 -10.73 2.21 3.06
C LEU A 281 -11.28 1.34 4.19
N SER A 282 -10.40 0.90 5.09
CA SER A 282 -10.79 0.10 6.24
C SER A 282 -11.64 0.92 7.20
N MET A 283 -11.37 2.21 7.38
CA MET A 283 -12.16 3.09 8.25
C MET A 283 -13.63 3.12 7.83
N ALA A 284 -13.92 3.16 6.54
CA ALA A 284 -15.30 3.15 6.04
C ALA A 284 -16.01 1.79 6.18
N ARG A 285 -15.26 0.69 6.27
CA ARG A 285 -15.80 -0.69 6.18
C ARG A 285 -15.78 -1.45 7.50
N MET A 286 -14.80 -1.16 8.35
CA MET A 286 -14.50 -1.92 9.55
C MET A 286 -15.24 -1.38 10.77
N PRO A 287 -15.59 -2.23 11.75
CA PRO A 287 -16.30 -1.79 12.95
C PRO A 287 -15.58 -0.68 13.72
N TRP A 288 -14.24 -0.66 13.73
CA TRP A 288 -13.46 0.37 14.43
C TRP A 288 -13.68 1.80 13.90
N GLY A 289 -14.06 1.95 12.63
CA GLY A 289 -14.41 3.24 12.04
C GLY A 289 -15.88 3.64 12.24
N ARG A 290 -16.79 2.69 12.55
CA ARG A 290 -18.23 2.96 12.66
C ARG A 290 -18.62 3.94 13.76
N GLY A 291 -17.80 4.10 14.79
CA GLY A 291 -18.07 5.07 15.85
C GLY A 291 -17.43 6.44 15.64
N LEU A 292 -16.94 6.72 14.43
CA LEU A 292 -16.65 8.09 13.99
C LEU A 292 -17.95 8.78 13.57
N SER A 293 -18.07 10.07 13.86
CA SER A 293 -19.18 10.87 13.31
C SER A 293 -19.08 10.94 11.79
N ARG A 294 -20.17 11.28 11.10
CA ARG A 294 -20.15 11.45 9.64
C ARG A 294 -19.11 12.47 9.20
N VAL A 295 -19.07 13.63 9.87
CA VAL A 295 -18.07 14.69 9.66
C VAL A 295 -16.64 14.14 9.79
N GLN A 296 -16.36 13.35 10.83
CA GLN A 296 -15.05 12.71 11.02
C GLN A 296 -14.70 11.76 9.89
N MET A 297 -15.64 10.90 9.51
CA MET A 297 -15.44 9.93 8.44
C MET A 297 -15.14 10.64 7.11
N LEU A 298 -15.97 11.60 6.71
CA LEU A 298 -15.78 12.39 5.50
C LEU A 298 -14.44 13.13 5.51
N ALA A 299 -14.08 13.76 6.63
CA ALA A 299 -12.79 14.46 6.74
C ALA A 299 -11.59 13.54 6.49
N TRP A 300 -11.61 12.32 7.03
CA TRP A 300 -10.57 11.32 6.77
C TRP A 300 -10.57 10.83 5.32
N GLN A 301 -11.73 10.65 4.69
CA GLN A 301 -11.80 10.29 3.28
C GLN A 301 -11.25 11.40 2.38
N TYR A 302 -11.60 12.67 2.63
CA TYR A 302 -11.04 13.81 1.91
C TYR A 302 -9.52 13.92 2.09
N PHE A 303 -9.01 13.69 3.30
CA PHE A 303 -7.57 13.68 3.55
C PHE A 303 -6.86 12.56 2.78
N GLY A 304 -7.39 11.34 2.79
CA GLY A 304 -6.84 10.22 2.02
C GLY A 304 -6.92 10.42 0.51
N ASP A 305 -8.01 11.02 0.05
CA ASP A 305 -8.21 11.39 -1.35
C ASP A 305 -7.22 12.47 -1.81
N ARG A 306 -6.99 13.49 -0.99
CA ARG A 306 -5.96 14.51 -1.25
C ARG A 306 -4.55 13.93 -1.27
N LEU A 307 -4.23 12.96 -0.41
CA LEU A 307 -2.94 12.24 -0.48
C LEU A 307 -2.81 11.45 -1.79
N ASN A 308 -3.89 10.80 -2.23
CA ASN A 308 -3.90 10.07 -3.50
C ASN A 308 -3.66 11.03 -4.68
N GLU A 309 -4.34 12.18 -4.69
CA GLU A 309 -4.17 13.24 -5.70
C GLU A 309 -2.83 14.01 -5.60
N ALA A 310 -2.12 13.90 -4.47
CA ALA A 310 -0.74 14.38 -4.34
C ALA A 310 0.30 13.40 -4.94
N GLY A 311 -0.12 12.18 -5.29
CA GLY A 311 0.74 11.14 -5.85
C GLY A 311 1.24 10.11 -4.83
N CYS A 312 0.65 10.07 -3.63
CA CYS A 312 1.07 9.15 -2.56
C CYS A 312 0.46 7.75 -2.70
N GLY A 313 -0.50 7.57 -3.62
CA GLY A 313 -1.14 6.28 -3.86
C GLY A 313 -0.28 5.28 -4.63
N GLY A 314 0.85 5.71 -5.21
CA GLY A 314 1.75 4.82 -5.93
C GLY A 314 1.10 4.12 -7.12
N ASP A 315 1.37 2.82 -7.26
CA ASP A 315 0.78 1.95 -8.29
C ASP A 315 -0.72 1.68 -8.07
N ALA A 316 -1.24 1.95 -6.87
CA ALA A 316 -2.65 1.81 -6.51
C ALA A 316 -3.50 3.07 -6.79
N TYR A 317 -2.93 4.14 -7.35
CA TYR A 317 -3.61 5.44 -7.54
C TYR A 317 -5.03 5.33 -8.13
N VAL A 318 -5.18 4.62 -9.27
CA VAL A 318 -6.47 4.51 -9.97
C VAL A 318 -7.49 3.75 -9.13
N ALA A 319 -7.09 2.64 -8.53
CA ALA A 319 -7.96 1.83 -7.67
C ALA A 319 -8.39 2.59 -6.39
N ASN A 320 -7.46 3.37 -5.82
CA ASN A 320 -7.73 4.23 -4.67
C ASN A 320 -8.67 5.37 -5.06
N ALA A 321 -8.43 6.06 -6.17
CA ALA A 321 -9.28 7.14 -6.67
C ALA A 321 -10.73 6.66 -6.85
N MET A 322 -10.91 5.48 -7.47
CA MET A 322 -12.24 4.89 -7.65
C MET A 322 -12.92 4.56 -6.33
N THR A 323 -12.18 3.95 -5.40
CA THR A 323 -12.76 3.50 -4.12
C THR A 323 -13.07 4.67 -3.20
N LEU A 324 -12.18 5.67 -3.13
CA LEU A 324 -12.36 6.87 -2.33
C LEU A 324 -13.51 7.72 -2.89
N SER A 325 -13.56 7.93 -4.22
CA SER A 325 -14.66 8.70 -4.85
C SER A 325 -16.03 8.12 -4.51
N ARG A 326 -16.21 6.80 -4.67
CA ARG A 326 -17.48 6.11 -4.32
C ARG A 326 -17.82 6.20 -2.84
N THR A 327 -16.79 6.10 -2.00
CA THR A 327 -16.97 6.14 -0.55
C THR A 327 -17.37 7.54 -0.11
N ILE A 328 -16.72 8.58 -0.64
CA ILE A 328 -17.06 9.98 -0.42
C ILE A 328 -18.48 10.25 -0.90
N GLU A 329 -18.82 9.89 -2.14
CA GLU A 329 -20.17 10.10 -2.70
C GLU A 329 -21.25 9.45 -1.82
N ALA A 330 -21.04 8.21 -1.38
CA ALA A 330 -21.97 7.51 -0.50
C ALA A 330 -22.08 8.16 0.89
N LEU A 331 -21.01 8.80 1.38
CA LEU A 331 -20.99 9.50 2.67
C LEU A 331 -21.58 10.90 2.58
N GLU A 332 -21.42 11.60 1.45
CA GLU A 332 -22.00 12.93 1.17
C GLU A 332 -23.50 12.82 0.86
N ALA A 333 -23.96 11.67 0.36
CA ALA A 333 -25.36 11.45 0.03
C ALA A 333 -26.29 11.84 1.20
N ARG A 334 -27.21 12.77 0.91
CA ARG A 334 -28.23 13.28 1.84
C ARG A 334 -27.67 13.98 3.09
N GLN A 335 -26.42 14.44 3.06
CA GLN A 335 -25.90 15.34 4.09
C GLN A 335 -26.30 16.78 3.78
N ASP A 336 -26.56 17.56 4.83
CA ASP A 336 -26.80 18.99 4.69
C ASP A 336 -25.49 19.76 4.38
N PRO A 337 -25.57 20.97 3.82
CA PRO A 337 -24.39 21.75 3.45
C PRO A 337 -23.45 22.10 4.61
N GLU A 338 -23.95 22.26 5.83
CA GLU A 338 -23.16 22.60 7.02
C GLU A 338 -22.27 21.41 7.42
N THR A 339 -22.85 20.20 7.49
CA THR A 339 -22.10 18.95 7.70
C THR A 339 -20.96 18.77 6.69
N LEU A 340 -21.21 19.10 5.41
CA LEU A 340 -20.19 19.01 4.36
C LEU A 340 -19.10 20.06 4.51
N ALA A 341 -19.45 21.29 4.89
CA ALA A 341 -18.50 22.36 5.15
C ALA A 341 -17.57 22.02 6.33
N ASP A 342 -18.14 21.57 7.45
CA ASP A 342 -17.39 21.14 8.64
C ASP A 342 -16.42 20.00 8.33
N ALA A 343 -16.86 19.02 7.53
CA ALA A 343 -16.01 17.91 7.13
C ALA A 343 -14.80 18.38 6.30
N ARG A 344 -14.98 19.37 5.42
CA ARG A 344 -13.92 19.96 4.60
C ARG A 344 -12.95 20.78 5.45
N GLU A 345 -13.45 21.64 6.33
CA GLU A 345 -12.60 22.40 7.26
C GLU A 345 -11.74 21.46 8.13
N ARG A 346 -12.35 20.38 8.59
CA ARG A 346 -11.63 19.38 9.37
C ARG A 346 -10.62 18.59 8.54
N ALA A 347 -10.91 18.30 7.28
CA ALA A 347 -9.93 17.70 6.36
C ALA A 347 -8.73 18.63 6.14
N GLU A 348 -8.93 19.94 6.02
CA GLU A 348 -7.84 20.92 5.94
C GLU A 348 -6.99 20.94 7.20
N THR A 349 -7.61 20.78 8.38
CA THR A 349 -6.86 20.65 9.63
C THR A 349 -6.06 19.35 9.67
N LEU A 350 -6.66 18.22 9.26
CA LEU A 350 -5.92 16.96 9.13
C LEU A 350 -4.73 17.09 8.17
N TRP A 351 -4.92 17.78 7.04
CA TRP A 351 -3.85 18.03 6.07
C TRP A 351 -2.72 18.88 6.66
N ARG A 352 -3.04 19.98 7.33
CA ARG A 352 -2.05 20.84 7.98
C ARG A 352 -1.24 20.08 9.03
N ASP A 353 -1.91 19.26 9.82
CA ASP A 353 -1.29 18.58 10.97
C ASP A 353 -0.52 17.32 10.56
N ASN A 354 -0.97 16.61 9.52
CA ASN A 354 -0.46 15.28 9.18
C ASN A 354 0.06 15.13 7.74
N GLY A 355 -0.28 16.04 6.82
CA GLY A 355 0.04 15.91 5.40
C GLY A 355 1.53 15.74 5.13
N ALA A 356 2.38 16.57 5.74
CA ALA A 356 3.82 16.47 5.57
C ALA A 356 4.41 15.14 6.11
N ARG A 357 3.86 14.60 7.20
CA ARG A 357 4.25 13.28 7.73
C ARG A 357 3.81 12.19 6.76
N ALA A 358 2.53 12.14 6.42
CA ALA A 358 1.99 11.16 5.50
C ALA A 358 2.74 11.15 4.16
N MET A 359 3.06 12.31 3.60
CA MET A 359 3.80 12.37 2.34
C MET A 359 5.22 11.80 2.44
N ARG A 360 5.91 12.01 3.57
CA ARG A 360 7.23 11.40 3.81
C ARG A 360 7.14 9.89 3.97
N GLU A 361 6.22 9.40 4.81
CA GLU A 361 6.04 7.97 5.05
C GLU A 361 5.65 7.22 3.75
N GLN A 362 4.90 7.87 2.86
CA GLN A 362 4.51 7.31 1.56
C GLN A 362 5.51 7.58 0.42
N GLY A 363 6.57 8.34 0.66
CA GLY A 363 7.62 8.58 -0.35
C GLY A 363 7.18 9.47 -1.53
N CYS A 364 6.21 10.35 -1.31
CA CYS A 364 5.62 11.24 -2.34
C CYS A 364 5.90 12.72 -2.05
N THR A 365 6.88 13.04 -1.21
CA THR A 365 7.32 14.44 -1.03
C THR A 365 7.76 15.05 -2.37
N PRO A 366 7.42 16.33 -2.63
CA PRO A 366 7.77 17.02 -3.87
C PRO A 366 9.27 17.07 -4.15
#